data_AF-A0AAU6KVV5-F1
#
_entry.id   AF-A0AAU6KVV5-F1
#
_cell.length_a   1.000
_cell.length_b   1.000
_cell.length_c   1.000
_cell.angle_alpha   90.00
_cell.angle_beta   90.00
_cell.angle_gamma   90.00
#
_symmetry.space_group_name_H-M   'P 1'
#
loop_
_entity.id
_entity.type
_entity.pdbx_description
1 polymer ?
#
loop_
_entity_poly.entity_id
_entity_poly.type
_entity_poly.pdbx_seq_one_letter_code
_entity_poly.pdbx_strand_id
1 'polypeptide(L)'
;MSNVDLRHLSRSQWVMLHQVGLGGDLPDGGPDPTFGRANRLRSMVAAELAGTTGTRLREFGCLLDIEVPRPVQGGSAAPVALGAIAKFGLPRVVMVQQPVLRSVELYRRTERAALVVRSRRALWRRRAELFVVDDVDERRMRVSGRLYGQRRSFTAAAMEVRLRRIAVLEGEAGLEPMGLFAGRGGPLLSAS
;
A
#
# COMPACT_ATOMS: atom_id res chain seq x y z
N MET A 1 8.10 11.40 33.08
CA MET A 1 7.41 11.39 31.77
C MET A 1 8.35 12.03 30.76
N SER A 2 8.98 11.23 29.91
CA SER A 2 9.87 11.72 28.85
C SER A 2 9.05 12.54 27.86
N ASN A 3 9.33 13.84 27.78
CA ASN A 3 8.74 14.73 26.80
C ASN A 3 9.23 14.27 25.41
N VAL A 4 8.32 13.74 24.60
CA VAL A 4 8.66 13.30 23.24
C VAL A 4 8.93 14.56 22.42
N ASP A 5 10.20 14.81 22.10
CA ASP A 5 10.62 15.86 21.18
C ASP A 5 10.09 15.56 19.78
N LEU A 6 8.89 16.06 19.48
CA LEU A 6 8.22 15.93 18.18
C LEU A 6 8.84 16.91 17.20
N ARG A 7 9.81 16.43 16.41
CA ARG A 7 10.41 17.20 15.31
C ARG A 7 9.54 17.14 14.07
N HIS A 8 9.26 18.30 13.50
CA HIS A 8 8.56 18.43 12.22
C HIS A 8 9.56 18.67 11.09
N LEU A 9 9.20 18.27 9.87
CA LEU A 9 9.99 18.57 8.68
C LEU A 9 9.51 19.88 8.07
N SER A 10 10.44 20.77 7.76
CA SER A 10 10.16 21.90 6.87
C SER A 10 9.82 21.40 5.45
N ARG A 11 9.25 22.27 4.63
CA ARG A 11 8.94 21.93 3.23
C ARG A 11 10.20 21.51 2.46
N SER A 12 11.34 22.16 2.66
CA SER A 12 12.59 21.82 2.00
C SER A 12 13.14 20.47 2.48
N GLN A 13 13.07 20.19 3.78
CA GLN A 13 13.46 18.90 4.35
C GLN A 13 12.58 17.76 3.83
N TRP A 14 11.27 18.00 3.68
CA TRP A 14 10.37 17.04 3.05
C TRP A 14 10.75 16.76 1.59
N VAL A 15 11.02 17.79 0.78
CA VAL A 15 11.42 17.61 -0.62
C VAL A 15 12.71 16.80 -0.71
N MET A 16 13.70 17.12 0.12
CA MET A 16 14.95 16.38 0.21
C MET A 16 14.73 14.91 0.60
N LEU A 17 13.97 14.65 1.66
CA LEU A 17 13.63 13.28 2.06
C LEU A 17 12.91 12.52 0.94
N HIS A 18 11.94 13.18 0.30
CA HIS A 18 11.08 12.55 -0.69
C HIS A 18 11.82 12.23 -2.00
N GLN A 19 12.58 13.19 -2.55
CA GLN A 19 13.27 13.02 -3.84
C GLN A 19 14.62 12.33 -3.68
N VAL A 20 15.44 12.76 -2.73
CA VAL A 20 16.78 12.21 -2.53
C VAL A 20 16.73 10.95 -1.66
N GLY A 21 16.16 11.04 -0.47
CA GLY A 21 16.17 9.92 0.49
C GLY A 21 15.35 8.70 0.04
N LEU A 22 14.13 8.93 -0.44
CA LEU A 22 13.21 7.87 -0.86
C LEU A 22 13.22 7.64 -2.37
N GLY A 23 13.41 8.71 -3.13
CA GLY A 23 13.50 8.64 -4.58
C GLY A 23 14.83 8.09 -5.06
N GLY A 24 15.93 8.44 -4.38
CA GLY A 24 17.28 8.21 -4.90
C GLY A 24 17.65 9.17 -6.03
N ASP A 25 17.12 10.40 -6.00
CA ASP A 25 17.70 11.49 -6.78
C ASP A 25 18.96 12.02 -6.08
N LEU A 26 19.87 12.60 -6.85
CA LEU A 26 20.93 13.44 -6.34
C LEU A 26 20.34 14.80 -5.88
N PRO A 27 21.04 15.54 -5.01
CA PRO A 27 20.56 16.85 -4.53
C PRO A 27 20.38 17.89 -5.66
N ASP A 28 21.03 17.69 -6.80
CA ASP A 28 20.87 18.52 -8.01
C ASP A 28 19.62 18.15 -8.85
N GLY A 29 18.84 17.16 -8.40
CA GLY A 29 17.64 16.66 -9.08
C GLY A 29 17.93 15.60 -10.16
N GLY A 30 19.20 15.27 -10.41
CA GLY A 30 19.59 14.20 -11.31
C GLY A 30 19.28 12.82 -10.73
N PRO A 31 19.07 11.79 -11.55
CA PRO A 31 18.84 10.44 -11.03
C PRO A 31 20.18 9.82 -10.56
N ASP A 32 20.26 9.32 -9.33
CA ASP A 32 21.46 8.63 -8.84
C ASP A 32 21.60 7.24 -9.50
N PRO A 33 22.68 6.95 -10.26
CA PRO A 33 22.88 5.66 -10.89
C PRO A 33 23.25 4.54 -9.90
N THR A 34 23.77 4.90 -8.73
CA THR A 34 24.17 3.96 -7.67
C THR A 34 23.01 3.56 -6.76
N PHE A 35 21.96 4.37 -6.73
CA PHE A 35 20.77 4.07 -5.95
C PHE A 35 20.01 2.89 -6.55
N GLY A 36 19.78 1.86 -5.73
CA GLY A 36 18.95 0.73 -6.11
C GLY A 36 17.52 1.17 -6.41
N ARG A 37 17.20 1.41 -7.68
CA ARG A 37 15.86 1.87 -8.14
C ARG A 37 14.71 0.90 -7.82
N ALA A 38 15.02 -0.24 -7.24
CA ALA A 38 14.01 -1.19 -6.80
C ALA A 38 13.17 -0.55 -5.69
N ASN A 39 11.90 -0.28 -6.01
CA ASN A 39 10.87 0.26 -5.11
C ASN A 39 10.89 1.79 -4.89
N ARG A 40 11.45 2.57 -5.83
CA ARG A 40 11.47 4.04 -5.75
C ARG A 40 10.07 4.61 -5.60
N LEU A 41 9.20 4.35 -6.57
CA LEU A 41 7.82 4.86 -6.56
C LEU A 41 7.05 4.31 -5.39
N ARG A 42 7.26 3.05 -5.01
CA ARG A 42 6.67 2.46 -3.80
C ARG A 42 6.98 3.31 -2.55
N SER A 43 8.25 3.66 -2.35
CA SER A 43 8.71 4.39 -1.17
C SER A 43 8.22 5.84 -1.18
N MET A 44 8.32 6.52 -2.33
CA MET A 44 7.83 7.88 -2.51
C MET A 44 6.32 7.97 -2.25
N VAL A 45 5.52 7.13 -2.89
CA VAL A 45 4.06 7.11 -2.73
C VAL A 45 3.64 6.75 -1.31
N ALA A 46 4.30 5.80 -0.67
CA ALA A 46 4.03 5.45 0.72
C ALA A 46 4.27 6.65 1.65
N ALA A 47 5.31 7.44 1.40
CA ALA A 47 5.58 8.65 2.15
C ALA A 47 4.59 9.77 1.83
N GLU A 48 4.22 10.01 0.57
CA GLU A 48 3.21 11.00 0.20
C GLU A 48 1.90 10.74 0.94
N LEU A 49 1.42 9.49 0.90
CA LEU A 49 0.22 9.09 1.63
C LEU A 49 0.38 9.30 3.15
N ALA A 50 1.51 8.87 3.74
CA ALA A 50 1.83 9.07 5.16
C ALA A 50 1.77 10.55 5.56
N GLY A 51 2.46 11.40 4.79
CA GLY A 51 2.60 12.83 5.05
C GLY A 51 1.30 13.60 4.90
N THR A 52 0.51 13.34 3.86
CA THR A 52 -0.71 14.13 3.59
C THR A 52 -1.91 13.74 4.46
N THR A 53 -1.86 12.61 5.15
CA THR A 53 -3.01 12.09 5.92
C THR A 53 -2.75 11.97 7.43
N GLY A 54 -1.52 12.19 7.90
CA GLY A 54 -1.17 12.14 9.32
C GLY A 54 -1.32 10.73 9.92
N THR A 55 -0.89 9.73 9.16
CA THR A 55 -1.15 8.31 9.44
C THR A 55 0.15 7.57 9.71
N ARG A 56 0.07 6.52 10.54
CA ARG A 56 1.26 5.74 10.89
C ARG A 56 1.70 4.93 9.69
N LEU A 57 3.01 4.83 9.46
CA LEU A 57 3.58 4.02 8.38
C LEU A 57 3.05 2.58 8.38
N ARG A 58 2.78 2.01 9.57
CA ARG A 58 2.18 0.68 9.73
C ARG A 58 0.74 0.58 9.22
N GLU A 59 -0.07 1.63 9.39
CA GLU A 59 -1.45 1.69 8.89
C GLU A 59 -1.45 1.70 7.36
N PHE A 60 -0.57 2.50 6.75
CA PHE A 60 -0.40 2.52 5.30
C PHE A 60 0.17 1.24 4.72
N GLY A 61 1.14 0.65 5.42
CA GLY A 61 1.76 -0.60 5.01
C GLY A 61 0.79 -1.77 4.91
N CYS A 62 -0.45 -1.67 5.41
CA CYS A 62 -1.43 -2.74 5.29
C CYS A 62 -2.70 -2.39 4.49
N LEU A 63 -2.70 -1.27 3.76
CA LEU A 63 -3.77 -0.98 2.81
C LEU A 63 -3.87 -2.06 1.74
N LEU A 64 -5.10 -2.46 1.44
CA LEU A 64 -5.45 -3.23 0.27
C LEU A 64 -5.62 -2.29 -0.92
N ASP A 65 -5.34 -2.79 -2.13
CA ASP A 65 -5.44 -2.02 -3.36
C ASP A 65 -6.85 -1.47 -3.59
N ILE A 66 -7.87 -2.26 -3.22
CA ILE A 66 -9.29 -1.89 -3.32
C ILE A 66 -9.69 -0.73 -2.40
N GLU A 67 -8.94 -0.48 -1.31
CA GLU A 67 -9.26 0.59 -0.34
C GLU A 67 -8.84 1.97 -0.85
N VAL A 68 -8.01 2.03 -1.89
CA VAL A 68 -7.51 3.30 -2.44
C VAL A 68 -8.15 3.55 -3.80
N PRO A 69 -8.96 4.61 -3.95
CA PRO A 69 -9.67 4.90 -5.18
C PRO A 69 -8.69 5.20 -6.33
N ARG A 70 -9.20 5.07 -7.56
CA ARG A 70 -8.48 5.54 -8.75
C ARG A 70 -8.55 7.06 -8.82
N PRO A 71 -7.53 7.74 -9.37
CA PRO A 71 -7.59 9.17 -9.57
C PRO A 71 -8.71 9.53 -10.56
N VAL A 72 -9.39 10.64 -10.30
CA VAL A 72 -10.47 11.18 -11.14
C VAL A 72 -10.03 12.55 -11.66
N GLN A 73 -10.14 12.76 -12.98
CA GLN A 73 -9.83 14.03 -13.60
C GLN A 73 -10.78 15.13 -13.11
N GLY A 74 -10.24 16.27 -12.69
CA GLY A 74 -11.04 17.37 -12.12
C GLY A 74 -11.57 17.12 -10.71
N GLY A 75 -11.28 15.96 -10.08
CA GLY A 75 -11.63 15.70 -8.69
C GLY A 75 -10.77 16.49 -7.69
N SER A 76 -11.24 16.62 -6.45
CA SER A 76 -10.52 17.30 -5.36
C SER A 76 -9.74 16.31 -4.48
N ALA A 77 -10.41 15.76 -3.47
CA ALA A 77 -9.87 14.72 -2.59
C ALA A 77 -10.87 13.58 -2.51
N ALA A 78 -10.37 12.35 -2.40
CA ALA A 78 -11.21 11.17 -2.26
C ALA A 78 -11.11 10.61 -0.84
N PRO A 79 -12.23 10.15 -0.25
CA PRO A 79 -12.21 9.49 1.04
C PRO A 79 -11.52 8.13 0.93
N VAL A 80 -10.59 7.85 1.84
CA VAL A 80 -9.97 6.55 2.04
C VAL A 80 -10.26 6.11 3.48
N ALA A 81 -10.98 5.01 3.62
CA ALA A 81 -11.24 4.42 4.92
C ALA A 81 -10.00 3.68 5.41
N LEU A 82 -9.43 4.14 6.52
CA LEU A 82 -8.35 3.47 7.23
C LEU A 82 -8.99 2.64 8.35
N GLY A 83 -9.28 1.37 8.05
CA GLY A 83 -9.93 0.44 8.97
C GLY A 83 -8.93 -0.35 9.83
N ALA A 84 -9.12 -0.30 11.15
CA ALA A 84 -8.62 -1.22 12.19
C ALA A 84 -7.12 -1.53 12.32
N ILE A 85 -6.22 -0.88 11.57
CA ILE A 85 -4.76 -1.00 11.81
C ILE A 85 -4.27 0.01 12.87
N ALA A 86 -5.12 0.98 13.22
CA ALA A 86 -4.86 1.95 14.27
C ALA A 86 -4.94 1.30 15.66
N LYS A 87 -4.04 1.71 16.56
CA LYS A 87 -4.13 1.40 18.00
C LYS A 87 -5.53 1.85 18.45
N PHE A 88 -6.32 0.94 19.05
CA PHE A 88 -7.73 1.11 19.47
C PHE A 88 -8.84 0.81 18.45
N GLY A 89 -8.53 0.41 17.22
CA GLY A 89 -9.56 -0.13 16.29
C GLY A 89 -10.60 0.87 15.79
N LEU A 90 -10.41 2.18 16.05
CA LEU A 90 -11.32 3.22 15.58
C LEU A 90 -11.08 3.48 14.08
N PRO A 91 -12.05 3.15 13.20
CA PRO A 91 -11.93 3.48 11.79
C PRO A 91 -11.94 4.99 11.62
N ARG A 92 -11.07 5.51 10.76
CA ARG A 92 -11.10 6.91 10.33
C ARG A 92 -11.07 7.01 8.83
N VAL A 93 -11.75 8.02 8.30
CA VAL A 93 -11.70 8.35 6.87
C VAL A 93 -10.73 9.51 6.71
N VAL A 94 -9.75 9.35 5.81
CA VAL A 94 -8.81 10.42 5.45
C VAL A 94 -9.10 10.87 4.02
N MET A 95 -8.92 12.17 3.77
CA MET A 95 -9.09 12.75 2.44
C MET A 95 -7.75 12.73 1.70
N VAL A 96 -7.63 11.87 0.68
CA VAL A 96 -6.42 11.77 -0.14
C VAL A 96 -6.57 12.65 -1.37
N GLN A 97 -5.61 13.55 -1.57
CA GLN A 97 -5.63 14.51 -2.68
C GLN A 97 -5.38 13.83 -4.03
N GLN A 98 -6.01 14.30 -5.11
CA GLN A 98 -5.81 13.73 -6.46
C GLN A 98 -4.33 13.61 -6.91
N PRO A 99 -3.41 14.56 -6.61
CA PRO A 99 -2.00 14.39 -6.95
C PRO A 99 -1.39 13.11 -6.37
N VAL A 100 -1.71 12.78 -5.12
CA VAL A 100 -1.23 11.56 -4.46
C VAL A 100 -1.86 10.32 -5.10
N LEU A 101 -3.15 10.36 -5.43
CA LEU A 101 -3.81 9.26 -6.15
C LEU A 101 -3.22 9.02 -7.54
N ARG A 102 -2.75 10.07 -8.23
CA ARG A 102 -2.01 9.92 -9.49
C ARG A 102 -0.64 9.27 -9.29
N SER A 103 0.09 9.63 -8.24
CA SER A 103 1.33 8.95 -7.89
C SER A 103 1.10 7.47 -7.56
N VAL A 104 0.03 7.15 -6.81
CA VAL A 104 -0.42 5.77 -6.56
C VAL A 104 -0.71 5.04 -7.86
N GLU A 105 -1.44 5.66 -8.79
CA GLU A 105 -1.75 5.05 -10.08
C GLU A 105 -0.51 4.81 -10.94
N LEU A 106 0.46 5.73 -10.92
CA LEU A 106 1.74 5.53 -11.58
C LEU A 106 2.48 4.33 -10.99
N TYR A 107 2.54 4.22 -9.65
CA TYR A 107 3.12 3.06 -8.96
C TYR A 107 2.40 1.75 -9.33
N ARG A 108 1.07 1.75 -9.37
CA ARG A 108 0.24 0.59 -9.74
C ARG A 108 0.59 0.07 -11.14
N ARG A 109 0.70 0.97 -12.12
CA ARG A 109 0.98 0.64 -13.53
C ARG A 109 2.43 0.25 -13.82
N THR A 110 3.34 0.54 -12.91
CA THR A 110 4.79 0.35 -13.13
C THR A 110 5.37 -0.67 -12.15
N GLU A 111 5.94 -0.23 -11.03
CA GLU A 111 6.66 -1.07 -10.08
C GLU A 111 5.77 -2.16 -9.47
N ARG A 112 4.50 -1.84 -9.16
CA ARG A 112 3.57 -2.83 -8.61
C ARG A 112 3.26 -3.92 -9.63
N ALA A 113 2.92 -3.55 -10.87
CA ALA A 113 2.67 -4.50 -11.95
C ALA A 113 3.87 -5.44 -12.17
N ALA A 114 5.09 -4.89 -12.22
CA ALA A 114 6.31 -5.69 -12.33
C ALA A 114 6.56 -6.58 -11.10
N LEU A 115 6.18 -6.14 -9.90
CA LEU A 115 6.26 -6.94 -8.69
C LEU A 115 5.26 -8.11 -8.71
N VAL A 116 4.02 -7.87 -9.12
CA VAL A 116 2.97 -8.90 -9.27
C VAL A 116 3.46 -10.00 -10.20
N VAL A 117 3.95 -9.64 -11.40
CA VAL A 117 4.48 -10.62 -12.36
C VAL A 117 5.59 -11.47 -11.75
N ARG A 118 6.53 -10.86 -11.02
CA ARG A 118 7.65 -11.57 -10.37
C ARG A 118 7.22 -12.43 -9.18
N SER A 119 6.12 -12.11 -8.50
CA SER A 119 5.69 -12.82 -7.27
C SER A 119 4.78 -14.03 -7.55
N ARG A 120 4.10 -14.08 -8.70
CA ARG A 120 3.13 -15.14 -9.08
C ARG A 120 3.58 -16.56 -8.76
N ARG A 121 4.76 -16.98 -9.21
CA ARG A 121 5.28 -18.35 -8.97
C ARG A 121 5.52 -18.65 -7.49
N ALA A 122 5.95 -17.65 -6.71
CA ALA A 122 6.16 -17.81 -5.27
C ALA A 122 4.82 -17.90 -4.52
N LEU A 123 3.85 -17.06 -4.90
CA LEU A 123 2.50 -17.10 -4.33
C LEU A 123 1.79 -18.42 -4.62
N TRP A 124 1.89 -18.91 -5.87
CA TRP A 124 1.28 -20.19 -6.25
C TRP A 124 1.79 -21.36 -5.42
N ARG A 125 3.11 -21.44 -5.19
CA ARG A 125 3.72 -22.49 -4.36
C ARG A 125 3.22 -22.45 -2.91
N ARG A 126 2.82 -21.28 -2.41
CA ARG A 126 2.35 -21.07 -1.03
C ARG A 126 0.83 -20.97 -0.93
N ARG A 127 0.09 -21.25 -2.01
CA ARG A 127 -1.36 -21.02 -2.11
C ARG A 127 -2.16 -21.58 -0.93
N ALA A 128 -1.78 -22.74 -0.41
CA ALA A 128 -2.46 -23.39 0.72
C ALA A 128 -2.38 -22.58 2.04
N GLU A 129 -1.38 -21.71 2.19
CA GLU A 129 -1.18 -20.83 3.36
C GLU A 129 -1.88 -19.46 3.20
N LEU A 130 -2.37 -19.15 2.00
CA LEU A 130 -2.88 -17.82 1.65
C LEU A 130 -4.38 -17.74 1.82
N PHE A 131 -4.88 -16.51 1.99
CA PHE A 131 -6.28 -16.20 1.77
C PHE A 131 -6.47 -15.91 0.28
N VAL A 132 -6.98 -16.90 -0.46
CA VAL A 132 -7.21 -16.78 -1.91
C VAL A 132 -8.61 -16.23 -2.14
N VAL A 133 -8.68 -14.96 -2.50
CA VAL A 133 -9.89 -14.22 -2.82
C VAL A 133 -10.29 -14.50 -4.26
N ASP A 134 -11.55 -14.88 -4.44
CA ASP A 134 -12.18 -15.18 -5.74
C ASP A 134 -13.34 -14.22 -6.06
N ASP A 135 -13.74 -13.38 -5.11
CA ASP A 135 -14.86 -12.45 -5.23
C ASP A 135 -14.57 -11.16 -4.46
N VAL A 136 -14.79 -10.01 -5.11
CA VAL A 136 -14.55 -8.67 -4.57
C VAL A 136 -15.77 -7.80 -4.84
N ASP A 137 -16.43 -7.37 -3.77
CA ASP A 137 -17.49 -6.36 -3.80
C ASP A 137 -16.89 -5.01 -3.39
N GLU A 138 -16.46 -4.21 -4.38
CA GLU A 138 -15.89 -2.89 -4.16
C GLU A 138 -16.90 -1.90 -3.53
N ARG A 139 -18.20 -2.08 -3.78
CA ARG A 139 -19.23 -1.17 -3.22
C ARG A 139 -19.38 -1.35 -1.72
N ARG A 140 -19.29 -2.60 -1.25
CA ARG A 140 -19.35 -2.94 0.18
C ARG A 140 -17.98 -3.09 0.83
N MET A 141 -16.91 -2.88 0.07
CA MET A 141 -15.53 -3.13 0.51
C MET A 141 -15.38 -4.53 1.12
N ARG A 142 -15.94 -5.55 0.45
CA ARG A 142 -15.98 -6.93 0.94
C ARG A 142 -15.21 -7.86 0.01
N VAL A 143 -14.47 -8.78 0.59
CA VAL A 143 -13.73 -9.82 -0.14
C VAL A 143 -14.19 -11.19 0.33
N SER A 144 -14.33 -12.13 -0.60
CA SER A 144 -14.70 -13.51 -0.32
C SER A 144 -13.74 -14.47 -1.01
N GLY A 145 -13.48 -15.61 -0.38
CA GLY A 145 -12.54 -16.57 -0.93
C GLY A 145 -12.28 -17.76 -0.01
N ARG A 146 -11.19 -18.47 -0.25
CA ARG A 146 -10.76 -19.62 0.54
C ARG A 146 -9.59 -19.28 1.45
N LEU A 147 -9.74 -19.58 2.74
CA LEU A 147 -8.68 -19.53 3.73
C LEU A 147 -8.60 -20.91 4.40
N TYR A 148 -7.46 -21.58 4.27
CA TYR A 148 -7.25 -22.96 4.74
C TYR A 148 -8.36 -23.92 4.24
N GLY A 149 -8.70 -23.82 2.95
CA GLY A 149 -9.73 -24.63 2.30
C GLY A 149 -11.19 -24.20 2.55
N GLN A 150 -11.44 -23.38 3.58
CA GLN A 150 -12.79 -22.96 3.96
C GLN A 150 -13.19 -21.64 3.28
N ARG A 151 -14.44 -21.54 2.84
CA ARG A 151 -15.01 -20.28 2.36
C ARG A 151 -15.08 -19.28 3.52
N ARG A 152 -14.47 -18.11 3.36
CA ARG A 152 -14.51 -17.00 4.32
C ARG A 152 -14.81 -15.71 3.58
N SER A 153 -15.39 -14.74 4.29
CA SER A 153 -15.62 -13.41 3.78
C SER A 153 -15.39 -12.38 4.86
N PHE A 154 -14.80 -11.25 4.47
CA PHE A 154 -14.44 -10.16 5.36
C PHE A 154 -14.74 -8.83 4.67
N THR A 155 -15.21 -7.85 5.42
CA THR A 155 -15.04 -6.45 4.99
C THR A 155 -13.56 -6.09 5.12
N ALA A 156 -13.03 -5.26 4.23
CA ALA A 156 -11.65 -4.81 4.28
C ALA A 156 -11.30 -4.27 5.67
N ALA A 157 -12.18 -3.44 6.23
CA ALA A 157 -12.03 -2.88 7.58
C ALA A 157 -11.94 -3.92 8.71
N ALA A 158 -12.56 -5.10 8.55
CA ALA A 158 -12.50 -6.18 9.54
C ALA A 158 -11.29 -7.11 9.36
N MET A 159 -10.53 -6.99 8.27
CA MET A 159 -9.34 -7.80 8.05
C MET A 159 -8.20 -7.32 8.93
N GLU A 160 -7.74 -8.17 9.84
CA GLU A 160 -6.55 -7.93 10.63
C GLU A 160 -5.28 -7.87 9.77
N VAL A 161 -4.20 -7.28 10.31
CA VAL A 161 -2.91 -7.10 9.61
C VAL A 161 -2.37 -8.41 9.03
N ARG A 162 -2.46 -9.52 9.77
CA ARG A 162 -1.94 -10.82 9.33
C ARG A 162 -2.73 -11.33 8.12
N LEU A 163 -4.05 -11.23 8.16
CA LEU A 163 -4.92 -11.63 7.06
C LEU A 163 -4.69 -10.77 5.80
N ARG A 164 -4.56 -9.45 5.96
CA ARG A 164 -4.24 -8.52 4.86
C ARG A 164 -2.93 -8.87 4.16
N ARG A 165 -1.92 -9.32 4.91
CA ARG A 165 -0.59 -9.72 4.39
C ARG A 165 -0.60 -10.98 3.54
N ILE A 166 -1.56 -11.87 3.77
CA ILE A 166 -1.67 -13.15 3.05
C ILE A 166 -2.84 -13.17 2.06
N ALA A 167 -3.57 -12.08 1.93
CA ALA A 167 -4.67 -11.93 0.98
C ALA A 167 -4.13 -11.78 -0.45
N VAL A 168 -4.56 -12.68 -1.32
CA VAL A 168 -4.25 -12.67 -2.75
C VAL A 168 -5.52 -12.81 -3.56
N LEU A 169 -5.62 -12.07 -4.65
CA LEU A 169 -6.68 -12.19 -5.64
C LEU A 169 -6.30 -13.25 -6.66
N GLU A 170 -7.21 -14.17 -6.96
CA GLU A 170 -7.10 -15.06 -8.11
C GLU A 170 -7.58 -14.36 -9.37
N GLY A 171 -6.64 -13.83 -10.17
CA GLY A 171 -6.91 -13.24 -11.47
C GLY A 171 -6.60 -14.19 -12.63
N GLU A 172 -6.91 -13.77 -13.85
CA GLU A 172 -6.69 -14.57 -15.08
C GLU A 172 -5.23 -15.02 -15.25
N ALA A 173 -4.28 -14.17 -14.83
CA ALA A 173 -2.85 -14.42 -14.97
C ALA A 173 -2.21 -15.04 -13.71
N GLY A 174 -3.02 -15.47 -12.74
CA GLY A 174 -2.60 -16.11 -11.50
C GLY A 174 -2.84 -15.28 -10.24
N LEU A 175 -2.17 -15.66 -9.15
CA LEU A 175 -2.34 -15.02 -7.85
C LEU A 175 -1.63 -13.66 -7.78
N GLU A 176 -2.35 -12.66 -7.30
CA GLU A 176 -1.86 -11.29 -7.15
C GLU A 176 -2.03 -10.81 -5.71
N PRO A 177 -1.03 -10.19 -5.07
CA PRO A 177 -1.21 -9.62 -3.73
C PRO A 177 -2.35 -8.59 -3.72
N MET A 178 -3.25 -8.69 -2.75
CA MET A 178 -4.27 -7.65 -2.55
C MET A 178 -3.71 -6.40 -1.90
N GLY A 179 -2.56 -6.49 -1.23
CA GLY A 179 -1.88 -5.34 -0.65
C GLY A 179 -1.52 -4.29 -1.71
N LEU A 180 -1.73 -3.01 -1.39
CA LEU A 180 -1.29 -1.91 -2.24
C LEU A 180 0.24 -1.91 -2.32
N PHE A 181 0.91 -1.89 -1.16
CA PHE A 181 2.36 -1.85 -1.06
C PHE A 181 2.95 -3.23 -0.75
N ALA A 182 3.17 -4.03 -1.79
CA ALA A 182 3.79 -5.36 -1.66
C ALA A 182 5.34 -5.29 -1.62
N GLY A 183 5.95 -6.24 -0.92
CA GLY A 183 7.39 -6.46 -0.81
C GLY A 183 7.93 -7.53 -1.78
N ARG A 184 9.26 -7.70 -1.81
CA ARG A 184 9.92 -8.78 -2.58
C ARG A 184 9.45 -10.13 -2.02
N GLY A 185 8.58 -10.83 -2.75
CA GLY A 185 8.05 -12.14 -2.36
C GLY A 185 6.55 -12.18 -2.02
N GLY A 186 5.84 -11.05 -2.12
CA GLY A 186 4.38 -11.01 -1.97
C GLY A 186 3.79 -10.52 -0.63
N PRO A 187 4.47 -10.57 0.54
CA PRO A 187 3.93 -9.92 1.73
C PRO A 187 4.13 -8.41 1.67
N LEU A 188 3.23 -7.68 2.34
CA LEU A 188 3.26 -6.22 2.47
C LEU A 188 4.61 -5.68 2.98
N LEU A 189 4.85 -4.38 2.77
CA LEU A 189 5.96 -3.63 3.39
C LEU A 189 6.19 -4.08 4.86
N SER A 190 7.22 -4.87 5.07
CA SER A 190 7.79 -5.05 6.40
C SER A 190 8.70 -3.86 6.63
N ALA A 191 8.37 -3.01 7.58
CA ALA A 191 9.40 -2.25 8.25
C ALA A 191 10.28 -3.30 8.92
N SER A 192 11.51 -3.46 8.43
CA SER A 192 12.57 -4.13 9.18
C SER A 192 12.90 -3.30 10.42
#